data_AF-A0A931XD49-F1
#
_entry.id   AF-A0A931XD49-F1
#
_cell.length_a   1.000
_cell.length_b   1.000
_cell.length_c   1.000
_cell.angle_alpha   90.00
_cell.angle_beta   90.00
_cell.angle_gamma   90.00
#
_symmetry.space_group_name_H-M   'P 1'
#
loop_
_entity.id
_entity.type
_entity.pdbx_description
1 polymer ?
#
loop_
_entity_poly.entity_id
_entity_poly.type
_entity_poly.pdbx_seq_one_letter_code
_entity_poly.pdbx_strand_id
1 'polypeptide(L)'
;MIHRGEVIEQAVRNSGMSITKIAQKIGKSRRWMYHIETMFKIGKIINYNFSSDINISNLSIEKSSYTMQVEENKNENYWQEKYLALLEEHAELLRKLNK
;
A
#
# COMPACT_ATOMS: atom_id res chain seq x y z
N MET A 1 -19.35 -5.37 4.92
CA MET A 1 -18.03 -4.85 4.51
C MET A 1 -17.42 -5.87 3.57
N ILE A 2 -17.14 -5.51 2.32
CA ILE A 2 -16.63 -6.46 1.31
C ILE A 2 -15.14 -6.69 1.61
N HIS A 3 -14.79 -7.91 2.03
CA HIS A 3 -13.42 -8.27 2.33
C HIS A 3 -12.69 -8.63 1.02
N ARG A 4 -11.63 -7.90 0.68
CA ARG A 4 -10.92 -8.06 -0.61
C ARG A 4 -10.40 -9.47 -0.84
N GLY A 5 -9.96 -10.13 0.24
CA GLY A 5 -9.50 -11.51 0.17
C GLY A 5 -10.58 -12.47 -0.33
N GLU A 6 -11.83 -12.24 0.09
CA GLU A 6 -12.98 -13.06 -0.30
C GLU A 6 -13.34 -12.86 -1.77
N VAL A 7 -13.27 -11.63 -2.28
CA VAL A 7 -13.46 -11.34 -3.71
C VAL A 7 -12.41 -12.03 -4.57
N ILE A 8 -11.14 -11.96 -4.18
CA ILE A 8 -10.04 -12.62 -4.91
C ILE A 8 -10.24 -14.14 -4.89
N GLU A 9 -10.56 -14.70 -3.73
CA GLU A 9 -10.78 -16.14 -3.58
C GLU A 9 -11.95 -16.62 -4.45
N GLN A 10 -13.06 -15.89 -4.45
CA GLN A 10 -14.23 -16.22 -5.26
C GLN A 10 -13.91 -16.13 -6.76
N ALA A 11 -13.22 -15.07 -7.20
CA ALA A 11 -12.83 -14.90 -8.59
C ALA A 11 -11.87 -16.01 -9.07
N VAL A 12 -10.89 -16.37 -8.23
CA VAL A 12 -9.97 -17.47 -8.52
C VAL A 12 -10.71 -18.81 -8.58
N ARG A 13 -11.62 -19.08 -7.63
CA ARG A 13 -12.44 -20.29 -7.62
C ARG A 13 -13.32 -20.41 -8.87
N ASN A 14 -13.97 -19.30 -9.26
CA ASN A 14 -14.81 -19.24 -10.46
C ASN A 14 -14.00 -19.45 -11.76
N SER A 15 -12.70 -19.08 -11.77
CA SER A 15 -11.81 -19.31 -12.91
C SER A 15 -11.37 -20.77 -13.10
N GLY A 16 -11.66 -21.66 -12.14
CA GLY A 16 -11.21 -23.05 -12.17
C GLY A 16 -9.71 -23.27 -11.96
N MET A 17 -8.95 -22.21 -11.66
CA MET A 17 -7.53 -22.30 -11.30
C MET A 17 -7.33 -22.35 -9.79
N SER A 18 -6.29 -23.06 -9.36
CA SER A 18 -5.87 -23.03 -7.96
C SER A 18 -5.03 -21.78 -7.67
N ILE A 19 -5.20 -21.21 -6.48
CA ILE A 19 -4.36 -20.10 -5.97
C ILE A 19 -2.86 -20.42 -6.15
N THR A 20 -2.46 -21.67 -5.90
CA THR A 20 -1.06 -22.10 -6.03
C THR A 20 -0.54 -21.99 -7.47
N LYS A 21 -1.33 -22.37 -8.48
CA LYS A 21 -0.93 -22.24 -9.90
C LYS A 21 -0.79 -20.77 -10.29
N ILE A 22 -1.67 -19.91 -9.78
CA ILE A 22 -1.60 -18.46 -10.03
C ILE A 22 -0.37 -17.86 -9.35
N ALA A 23 -0.08 -18.26 -8.11
CA ALA A 23 1.12 -17.85 -7.36
C ALA A 23 2.41 -18.14 -8.14
N GLN A 24 2.50 -19.36 -8.68
CA GLN A 24 3.62 -19.80 -9.50
C GLN A 24 3.75 -18.97 -10.79
N LYS A 25 2.64 -18.70 -11.50
CA LYS A 25 2.64 -17.85 -12.70
C LYS A 25 3.07 -16.40 -12.43
N ILE A 26 2.75 -15.87 -11.24
CA ILE A 26 3.13 -14.50 -10.83
C ILE A 26 4.55 -14.45 -10.27
N GLY A 27 5.17 -15.59 -9.94
CA GLY A 27 6.50 -15.66 -9.32
C GLY A 27 6.51 -15.15 -7.87
N LYS A 28 5.40 -15.30 -7.14
CA LYS A 28 5.26 -14.84 -5.76
C LYS A 28 4.74 -15.95 -4.85
N SER A 29 5.07 -15.87 -3.56
CA SER A 29 4.55 -16.83 -2.57
C SER A 29 3.02 -16.68 -2.39
N ARG A 30 2.35 -17.73 -1.90
CA ARG A 30 0.89 -17.71 -1.63
C ARG A 30 0.45 -16.57 -0.71
N ARG A 31 1.31 -16.14 0.23
CA ARG A 31 1.01 -15.03 1.15
C ARG A 31 0.72 -13.72 0.41
N TRP A 32 1.33 -13.52 -0.76
CA TRP A 32 1.19 -12.29 -1.52
C TRP A 32 -0.13 -12.21 -2.29
N MET A 33 -0.90 -13.29 -2.46
CA MET A 33 -2.06 -13.31 -3.38
C MET A 33 -3.15 -12.31 -3.03
N TYR A 34 -3.23 -11.90 -1.76
CA TYR A 34 -4.25 -10.99 -1.26
C TYR A 34 -3.80 -9.53 -1.23
N HIS A 35 -2.58 -9.21 -1.71
CA HIS A 35 -2.13 -7.83 -1.86
C HIS A 35 -2.77 -7.15 -3.09
N ILE A 36 -2.95 -5.84 -2.99
CA ILE A 36 -3.51 -5.00 -4.06
C ILE A 36 -2.64 -5.04 -5.33
N GLU A 37 -1.32 -5.04 -5.17
CA GLU A 37 -0.38 -5.08 -6.31
C GLU A 37 -0.52 -6.35 -7.17
N THR A 38 -0.82 -7.47 -6.52
CA THR A 38 -1.03 -8.76 -7.19
C THR A 38 -2.40 -8.90 -7.80
N MET A 39 -3.41 -8.17 -7.33
CA MET A 39 -4.79 -8.24 -7.82
C MET A 39 -4.89 -8.01 -9.32
N PHE A 40 -4.24 -6.97 -9.85
CA PHE A 40 -4.25 -6.68 -11.28
C PHE A 40 -3.58 -7.79 -12.11
N LYS A 41 -2.52 -8.40 -11.58
CA LYS A 41 -1.82 -9.52 -12.24
C LYS A 41 -2.68 -10.78 -12.25
N ILE A 42 -3.33 -11.07 -11.13
CA ILE A 42 -4.29 -12.17 -11.01
C ILE A 42 -5.42 -11.96 -12.03
N GLY A 43 -6.00 -10.76 -12.09
CA GLY A 43 -7.10 -10.43 -12.99
C GLY A 43 -6.76 -10.67 -14.45
N LYS A 44 -5.54 -10.31 -14.89
CA LYS A 44 -5.06 -10.65 -16.23
C LYS A 44 -4.93 -12.16 -16.48
N ILE A 45 -4.56 -12.94 -15.47
CA ILE A 45 -4.39 -14.40 -15.59
C ILE A 45 -5.74 -15.12 -15.64
N ILE A 46 -6.72 -14.67 -14.86
CA ILE A 46 -8.07 -15.27 -14.79
C ILE A 46 -9.09 -14.57 -15.72
N ASN A 47 -8.63 -13.61 -16.52
CA ASN A 47 -9.44 -12.75 -17.40
C ASN A 47 -10.64 -12.10 -16.68
N TYR A 48 -10.39 -11.61 -15.46
CA TYR A 48 -11.39 -11.04 -14.56
C TYR A 48 -11.11 -9.57 -14.27
N ASN A 49 -12.16 -8.75 -14.29
CA ASN A 49 -12.07 -7.34 -13.94
C ASN A 49 -12.54 -7.11 -12.50
N PHE A 50 -11.60 -6.84 -11.60
CA PHE A 50 -11.89 -6.57 -10.19
C PHE A 50 -12.49 -5.18 -9.92
N SER A 51 -12.51 -4.29 -10.90
CA SER A 51 -13.01 -2.92 -10.73
C SER A 51 -14.51 -2.83 -10.51
N SER A 52 -15.28 -3.87 -10.87
CA SER A 52 -16.73 -3.92 -10.62
C SER A 52 -17.07 -4.26 -9.18
N ASP A 53 -16.26 -5.09 -8.53
CA ASP A 53 -16.60 -5.68 -7.22
C ASP A 53 -15.88 -4.98 -6.07
N ILE A 54 -14.78 -4.33 -6.39
CA ILE A 54 -13.99 -3.58 -5.43
C ILE A 54 -14.16 -2.13 -5.79
N ASN A 55 -14.74 -1.37 -4.86
CA ASN A 55 -14.81 0.08 -5.00
C ASN A 55 -13.39 0.64 -4.85
N ILE A 56 -12.64 0.65 -5.95
CA ILE A 56 -11.26 1.16 -6.06
C ILE A 56 -11.23 2.68 -5.81
N SER A 57 -12.38 3.37 -5.78
CA SER A 57 -12.47 4.79 -5.41
C SER A 57 -11.99 5.07 -3.98
N ASN A 58 -12.14 4.11 -3.05
CA ASN A 58 -11.56 4.19 -1.69
C ASN A 58 -10.13 3.64 -1.62
N LEU A 59 -9.54 3.30 -2.77
CA LEU A 59 -8.12 3.14 -2.88
C LEU A 59 -7.54 4.56 -2.83
N SER A 60 -7.30 5.06 -1.62
CA SER A 60 -6.07 5.80 -1.41
C SER A 60 -4.98 4.87 -1.91
N ILE A 61 -4.68 5.01 -3.19
CA ILE A 61 -3.40 4.64 -3.74
C ILE A 61 -2.48 5.55 -2.94
N GLU A 62 -2.03 5.09 -1.77
CA GLU A 62 -0.67 5.37 -1.36
C GLU A 62 0.14 4.88 -2.54
N LYS A 63 0.37 5.80 -3.47
CA LYS A 63 1.26 5.61 -4.59
C LYS A 63 2.60 5.41 -3.92
N SER A 64 2.93 4.15 -3.64
CA SER A 64 4.30 3.65 -3.60
C SER A 64 4.88 3.67 -5.02
N SER A 65 4.81 4.84 -5.62
CA SER A 65 5.58 5.32 -6.76
C SER A 65 5.86 6.75 -6.32
N TYR A 66 7.10 7.14 -5.99
CA TYR A 66 8.07 7.57 -7.01
C TYR A 66 7.42 8.16 -8.28
N THR A 67 6.34 8.91 -8.10
CA THR A 67 5.89 9.95 -9.00
C THR A 67 6.05 11.20 -8.18
N MET A 68 7.13 11.91 -8.50
CA MET A 68 7.40 13.29 -8.14
C MET A 68 6.18 14.11 -8.60
N GLN A 69 5.14 14.14 -7.77
CA GLN A 69 4.12 15.17 -7.86
C GLN A 69 4.80 16.40 -7.29
N VAL A 70 5.32 17.20 -8.22
CA VAL A 70 5.77 18.55 -8.00
C VAL A 70 4.52 19.34 -7.60
N GLU A 71 4.08 19.18 -6.35
CA GLU A 71 3.48 20.29 -5.61
C GLU A 71 4.65 21.16 -5.17
N GLU A 72 5.12 21.94 -6.14
CA GLU A 72 5.97 23.09 -5.91
C GLU A 72 5.32 23.97 -4.84
N ASN A 73 6.06 24.24 -3.77
CA ASN A 73 5.82 25.26 -2.76
C ASN A 73 4.81 24.93 -1.64
N LYS A 74 5.26 24.12 -0.67
CA LYS A 74 5.40 24.57 0.73
C LYS A 74 6.24 23.58 1.54
N ASN A 75 7.48 24.01 1.78
CA ASN A 75 8.38 23.49 2.81
C ASN A 75 8.81 22.03 2.65
N GLU A 76 9.70 21.75 1.68
CA GLU A 76 10.55 20.55 1.71
C GLU A 76 11.23 20.35 3.08
N ASN A 77 11.46 21.45 3.80
CA ASN A 77 12.08 21.45 5.12
C ASN A 77 11.09 21.42 6.29
N TYR A 78 9.76 21.34 6.08
CA TYR A 78 8.78 21.39 7.19
C TYR A 78 9.05 20.32 8.24
N TRP A 79 9.30 19.10 7.77
CA TRP A 79 9.58 17.98 8.65
C TRP A 79 10.98 18.06 9.26
N GLN A 80 11.94 18.65 8.54
CA GLN A 80 13.29 18.88 9.04
C GLN A 80 13.29 19.92 10.17
N GLU A 81 12.61 21.05 9.97
CA GLU A 81 12.45 22.11 10.97
C GLU A 81 11.71 21.61 12.21
N LYS A 82 10.62 20.86 12.02
CA LYS A 82 9.87 20.24 13.12
C LYS A 82 10.74 19.27 13.93
N TYR A 83 11.59 18.50 13.26
CA TYR A 83 12.51 17.59 13.92
C TYR A 83 13.60 18.33 14.70
N LEU A 84 14.16 19.40 14.13
CA LEU A 84 15.16 20.25 14.80
C LEU A 84 14.59 20.91 16.06
N ALA A 85 13.39 21.51 15.97
CA ALA A 85 12.72 22.12 17.11
C ALA A 85 12.49 21.14 18.26
N LEU A 86 12.12 19.89 17.93
CA LEU A 86 11.92 18.84 18.93
C LEU A 86 13.24 18.46 19.64
N LEU A 87 14.34 18.39 18.90
CA LEU A 87 15.66 18.11 19.48
C LEU A 87 16.14 19.23 20.41
N GLU A 88 15.89 20.49 20.04
CA GLU A 88 16.21 21.65 20.86
C GLU A 88 15.41 21.65 22.17
N GLU A 89 14.09 21.44 22.10
CA GLU A 89 13.23 21.35 23.29
C GLU A 89 13.70 20.22 24.22
N HIS A 90 14.00 19.05 23.65
CA HIS A 90 14.53 17.92 24.41
C HIS A 90 15.87 18.25 25.10
N ALA A 91 16.79 18.91 24.41
CA ALA A 91 18.07 19.33 24.98
C ALA A 91 17.88 20.35 26.12
N GLU A 92 16.92 21.27 25.99
CA GLU A 92 16.58 22.20 27.07
C GLU A 92 16.00 21.50 28.28
N LEU A 93 15.09 20.54 28.09
CA LEU A 93 14.51 19.74 29.18
C LEU A 93 15.61 18.97 29.93
N LEU A 94 16.54 18.34 29.21
CA LEU A 94 17.69 17.67 29.83
C LEU A 94 18.59 18.64 30.61
N ARG A 95 18.81 19.85 30.09
CA ARG A 95 19.59 20.89 30.80
C ARG A 95 18.87 21.38 32.06
N LYS A 96 17.55 21.49 32.04
CA LYS A 96 16.74 21.86 33.22
C LYS A 96 16.74 20.75 34.27
N LEU A 97 16.78 19.49 33.86
CA LEU A 97 16.80 18.33 34.76
C LEU A 97 18.16 18.14 35.45
N ASN A 98 19.26 18.49 34.76
CA ASN A 98 20.63 18.36 35.25
C ASN A 98 21.13 19.60 36.03
N LYS A 99 20.23 20.50 36.43
CA LYS A 99 20.54 21.72 37.19
C LYS A 99 19.80 21.69 38.53
#